data_AF-A0A7X2MGB0-F1
#
_entry.id   AF-A0A7X2MGB0-F1
#
_cell.length_a   1.000
_cell.length_b   1.000
_cell.length_c   1.000
_cell.angle_alpha   90.00
_cell.angle_beta   90.00
_cell.angle_gamma   90.00
#
_symmetry.space_group_name_H-M   'P 1'
#
loop_
_entity.id
_entity.type
_entity.pdbx_description
1 polymer ?
#
loop_
_entity_poly.entity_id
_entity_poly.type
_entity_poly.pdbx_seq_one_letter_code
_entity_poly.pdbx_strand_id
1 'polypeptide(L)' 'NQIVGYLLSGDPAYIPRLNDARNLIRKHERDEIIEELVRAYLDKGEK' A
#
# COMPACT_ATOMS: atom_id res chain seq x y z
N ASN A 1 6.14 10.87 -0.20
CA ASN A 1 4.82 10.62 0.41
C ASN A 1 3.86 9.82 -0.48
N GLN A 2 4.32 9.09 -1.51
CA GLN A 2 3.43 8.44 -2.49
C GLN A 2 2.60 7.29 -1.89
N ILE A 3 3.25 6.34 -1.19
CA ILE A 3 2.55 5.19 -0.60
C ILE A 3 1.59 5.66 0.49
N VAL A 4 2.05 6.52 1.41
CA VAL A 4 1.20 7.07 2.49
C VAL A 4 0.02 7.88 1.92
N GLY A 5 0.26 8.73 0.92
CA GLY A 5 -0.80 9.50 0.25
C GLY A 5 -1.84 8.61 -0.42
N TYR A 6 -1.40 7.54 -1.08
CA TYR A 6 -2.29 6.54 -1.67
C TYR A 6 -3.12 5.81 -0.60
N LEU A 7 -2.51 5.35 0.50
CA LEU A 7 -3.22 4.63 1.55
C LEU A 7 -4.30 5.50 2.21
N LEU A 8 -4.01 6.78 2.48
CA LEU A 8 -4.94 7.72 3.10
C LEU A 8 -6.06 8.18 2.14
N SER A 9 -5.72 8.55 0.90
CA SER A 9 -6.67 9.16 -0.05
C SER A 9 -7.36 8.14 -0.97
N GLY A 10 -6.69 7.04 -1.27
CA GLY A 10 -7.06 6.08 -2.31
C GLY A 10 -6.84 6.56 -3.74
N ASP A 11 -6.28 7.76 -3.94
CA ASP A 11 -6.05 8.30 -5.27
C ASP A 11 -4.87 7.59 -5.97
N PRO A 12 -5.10 6.83 -7.06
CA PRO A 12 -4.04 6.14 -7.78
C PRO A 12 -3.04 7.09 -8.47
N ALA A 13 -3.31 8.40 -8.54
CA ALA A 13 -2.37 9.39 -9.04
C ALA A 13 -1.05 9.44 -8.25
N TYR A 14 -1.08 9.08 -6.96
CA TYR A 14 0.12 8.95 -6.13
C TYR A 14 1.07 7.84 -6.60
N ILE A 15 0.58 6.84 -7.34
CA ILE A 15 1.38 5.70 -7.78
C ILE A 15 1.80 5.89 -9.26
N PRO A 16 3.10 5.88 -9.58
CA PRO A 16 3.58 5.94 -10.96
C PRO A 16 3.09 4.77 -11.82
N ARG A 17 3.01 4.96 -13.14
CA ARG A 17 2.61 3.90 -14.09
C ARG A 17 3.75 2.94 -14.46
N LEU A 18 4.97 3.22 -13.99
CA LEU A 18 6.15 2.41 -14.28
C LEU A 18 5.93 0.95 -13.85
N ASN A 19 6.29 0.01 -14.72
CA ASN A 19 6.17 -1.43 -14.46
C ASN A 19 4.77 -1.88 -14.01
N ASP A 20 3.72 -1.25 -14.55
CA ASP A 20 2.33 -1.57 -14.22
C ASP A 20 1.94 -1.37 -12.74
N ALA A 21 2.77 -0.68 -11.95
CA ALA A 21 2.60 -0.55 -10.50
C ALA A 21 1.22 -0.02 -10.09
N ARG A 22 0.68 0.94 -10.85
CA ARG A 22 -0.66 1.51 -10.60
C ARG A 22 -1.78 0.49 -10.79
N ASN A 23 -1.67 -0.41 -11.76
CA ASN A 23 -2.70 -1.42 -11.96
C ASN A 23 -2.52 -2.55 -10.95
N LEU A 24 -1.28 -2.93 -10.63
CA LEU A 24 -0.99 -3.93 -9.60
C LEU A 24 -1.58 -3.53 -8.24
N ILE A 25 -1.32 -2.31 -7.78
CA ILE A 25 -1.81 -1.89 -6.46
C ILE A 25 -3.35 -1.77 -6.41
N ARG A 26 -4.01 -1.46 -7.54
CA ARG A 26 -5.47 -1.39 -7.64
C ARG A 26 -6.17 -2.76 -7.64
N LYS A 27 -5.43 -3.86 -7.72
CA LYS A 27 -5.97 -5.23 -7.57
C LYS A 27 -6.19 -5.62 -6.12
N HIS A 28 -5.60 -4.85 -5.19
CA HIS A 28 -5.71 -5.07 -3.76
C HIS A 28 -6.56 -3.96 -3.15
N GLU A 29 -7.39 -4.32 -2.19
CA GLU A 29 -8.13 -3.34 -1.41
C GLU A 29 -7.18 -2.63 -0.44
N ARG A 30 -7.50 -1.39 -0.06
CA ARG A 30 -6.58 -0.59 0.75
C ARG A 30 -6.45 -1.10 2.18
N ASP A 31 -7.54 -1.60 2.73
CA ASP A 31 -7.57 -2.24 4.04
C ASP A 31 -6.70 -3.49 4.08
N GLU A 32 -6.72 -4.33 3.03
CA GLU A 32 -5.83 -5.48 2.85
C GLU A 32 -4.35 -5.06 2.94
N ILE A 33 -3.98 -3.99 2.24
CA ILE A 33 -2.60 -3.48 2.26
C ILE A 33 -2.24 -2.97 3.66
N ILE A 34 -3.14 -2.23 4.33
CA ILE A 34 -2.88 -1.70 5.67
C ILE A 34 -2.76 -2.82 6.70
N GLU A 35 -3.64 -3.82 6.64
CA GLU A 35 -3.62 -4.99 7.52
C GLU A 35 -2.28 -5.73 7.41
N GLU A 36 -1.82 -6.03 6.21
CA GLU A 36 -0.54 -6.71 5.98
C GLU A 36 0.64 -5.87 6.49
N LEU A 37 0.60 -4.54 6.31
CA LEU A 37 1.63 -3.64 6.84
C LEU A 37 1.66 -3.64 8.37
N VAL A 38 0.49 -3.65 9.03
CA VAL A 38 0.39 -3.72 10.49
C VAL A 38 0.88 -5.07 11.00
N ARG A 39 0.44 -6.19 10.40
CA ARG A 39 0.90 -7.54 10.76
C ARG A 39 2.43 -7.65 10.65
N ALA A 40 2.99 -7.27 9.50
CA ALA A 40 4.42 -7.31 9.27
C ALA A 40 5.22 -6.39 10.20
N TYR A 41 4.63 -5.29 10.67
CA TYR A 41 5.27 -4.41 11.65
C TYR A 41 5.31 -5.06 13.03
N LEU A 42 4.19 -5.64 13.50
CA LEU A 42 4.12 -6.34 14.78
C LEU A 42 5.03 -7.57 14.80
N ASP A 43 5.04 -8.37 13.73
CA ASP A 43 5.91 -9.55 13.59
C ASP A 43 7.41 -9.21 13.67
N LYS A 44 7.81 -8.01 13.23
CA LYS A 44 9.19 -7.52 13.37
C LYS A 44 9.52 -7.07 14.80
N GLY A 45 8.51 -6.64 15.56
CA GLY A 45 8.65 -6.19 16.94
C GLY A 45 8.82 -7.34 17.94
N GLU A 46 8.49 -8.56 17.55
CA GLU A 46 8.66 -9.77 18.38
C GLU A 46 10.03 -10.45 18.22
N LYS A 47 11.05 -9.73 17.73
CA LYS A 47 12.44 -10.21 17.65
C LYS A 47 13.35 -9.62 18.71
#